data_AF-A0AAD3MNB1-F1
#
_entry.id   AF-A0AAD3MNB1-F1
#
_cell.length_a   1.000
_cell.length_b   1.000
_cell.length_c   1.000
_cell.angle_alpha   90.00
_cell.angle_beta   90.00
_cell.angle_gamma   90.00
#
_symmetry.space_group_name_H-M   'P 1'
#
loop_
_entity.id
_entity.type
_entity.pdbx_description
1 polymer ?
#
loop_
_entity_poly.entity_id
_entity_poly.type
_entity_poly.pdbx_seq_one_letter_code
_entity_poly.pdbx_strand_id
1 'polypeptide(L)'
;MSRSRQEDPEQARLKQKAKEMQQQELAQMRQRDANLTALAAIGPRKKRKVDSPGATPSGTEVSGSTAGSPASSSVPSTSSRQYTRQRITRVNLRDLIFYMEQERETAHSLLLYRALLK
;
A
#
# COMPACT_ATOMS: atom_id res chain seq x y z
N MET A 1 -27.40 58.82 -4.96
CA MET A 1 -27.74 57.52 -5.57
C MET A 1 -26.67 56.51 -5.19
N SER A 2 -26.84 55.82 -4.05
CA SER A 2 -25.87 54.82 -3.59
C SER A 2 -26.45 53.43 -3.79
N ARG A 3 -25.85 52.70 -4.72
CA ARG A 3 -26.15 51.31 -5.06
C ARG A 3 -25.69 50.40 -3.92
N SER A 4 -26.58 50.05 -2.99
CA SER A 4 -26.35 48.95 -2.04
C SER A 4 -27.03 47.70 -2.59
N ARG A 5 -26.33 46.95 -3.45
CA ARG A 5 -26.66 45.55 -3.72
C ARG A 5 -26.08 44.74 -2.57
N GLN A 6 -26.79 44.74 -1.45
CA GLN A 6 -26.49 43.83 -0.35
C GLN A 6 -26.91 42.44 -0.83
N GLU A 7 -25.96 41.64 -1.33
CA GLU A 7 -26.21 40.24 -1.69
C GLU A 7 -26.82 39.54 -0.46
N ASP A 8 -27.96 38.89 -0.66
CA ASP A 8 -28.67 38.18 0.40
C ASP A 8 -27.73 37.06 0.94
N PRO A 9 -27.44 37.00 2.25
CA PRO A 9 -26.55 35.98 2.83
C PRO A 9 -26.92 34.54 2.45
N GLU A 10 -28.20 34.29 2.16
CA GLU A 10 -28.67 32.99 1.67
C GLU A 10 -28.18 32.69 0.24
N GLN A 11 -28.10 33.69 -0.65
CA GLN A 11 -27.53 33.52 -2.00
C GLN A 11 -26.04 33.19 -1.97
N ALA A 12 -25.29 33.78 -1.03
CA ALA A 12 -23.86 33.48 -0.86
C ALA A 12 -23.63 32.02 -0.45
N ARG A 13 -24.42 31.51 0.51
CA ARG A 13 -24.38 30.10 0.94
C ARG A 13 -24.72 29.15 -0.20
N LEU A 14 -25.75 29.47 -0.98
CA LEU A 14 -26.17 28.64 -2.10
C LEU A 14 -25.07 28.51 -3.17
N LYS A 15 -24.42 29.63 -3.49
CA LYS A 15 -23.30 29.69 -4.44
C LYS A 15 -22.06 28.96 -3.92
N GLN A 16 -21.77 29.05 -2.62
CA GLN A 16 -20.67 28.31 -2.00
C GLN A 16 -20.90 26.80 -2.06
N LYS A 17 -22.11 26.34 -1.72
CA LYS A 17 -22.50 24.92 -1.79
C LYS A 17 -22.41 24.36 -3.21
N ALA A 18 -22.82 25.14 -4.22
CA ALA A 18 -22.70 24.73 -5.62
C ALA A 18 -21.24 24.53 -6.05
N LYS A 19 -20.33 25.42 -5.63
CA LYS A 19 -18.90 25.29 -5.92
C LYS A 19 -18.28 24.07 -5.24
N GLU A 20 -18.64 23.82 -3.99
CA GLU A 20 -18.15 22.66 -3.23
C GLU A 20 -18.61 21.36 -3.87
N MET A 21 -19.89 21.26 -4.26
CA MET A 21 -20.43 20.11 -4.97
C MET A 21 -19.69 19.84 -6.28
N GLN A 22 -19.44 20.88 -7.09
CA GLN A 22 -18.70 20.76 -8.33
C GLN A 22 -17.25 20.32 -8.09
N GLN A 23 -16.59 20.85 -7.05
CA GLN A 23 -15.23 20.47 -6.69
C GLN A 23 -15.16 19.01 -6.24
N GLN A 24 -16.13 18.56 -5.46
CA GLN A 24 -16.23 17.17 -5.01
C GLN A 24 -16.41 16.22 -6.20
N GLU A 25 -17.26 16.57 -7.17
CA GLU A 25 -17.47 15.77 -8.38
C GLU A 25 -16.19 15.64 -9.21
N LEU A 26 -15.48 16.75 -9.45
CA LEU A 26 -14.18 16.75 -10.14
C LEU A 26 -13.14 15.91 -9.40
N ALA A 27 -13.09 16.00 -8.07
CA ALA A 27 -12.17 15.21 -7.26
C ALA A 27 -12.48 13.71 -7.35
N GLN A 28 -13.77 13.35 -7.37
CA GLN A 28 -14.20 11.95 -7.47
C GLN A 28 -13.86 11.35 -8.83
N MET A 29 -14.00 12.11 -9.93
CA MET A 29 -13.54 11.68 -11.26
C MET A 29 -12.04 11.42 -11.27
N ARG A 30 -11.23 12.38 -10.78
CA ARG A 30 -9.77 12.20 -10.70
C ARG A 30 -9.36 10.97 -9.88
N GLN A 31 -10.07 10.71 -8.78
CA GLN A 31 -9.81 9.53 -7.95
C GLN A 31 -10.11 8.23 -8.70
N ARG A 32 -11.20 8.17 -9.48
CA ARG A 32 -11.52 7.00 -10.32
C ARG A 32 -10.45 6.77 -11.38
N ASP A 33 -9.98 7.83 -12.04
CA ASP A 33 -8.94 7.74 -13.08
C ASP A 33 -7.60 7.26 -12.49
N ALA A 34 -7.23 7.78 -11.32
CA ALA A 34 -6.04 7.36 -10.60
C ALA A 34 -6.11 5.86 -10.20
N ASN A 35 -7.27 5.40 -9.74
CA ASN A 35 -7.49 3.99 -9.39
C ASN A 35 -7.38 3.08 -10.62
N LEU A 36 -7.96 3.48 -11.76
CA LEU A 36 -7.86 2.73 -13.01
C LEU A 36 -6.39 2.60 -13.46
N THR A 37 -5.63 3.70 -13.36
CA THR A 37 -4.20 3.72 -13.67
C THR A 37 -3.40 2.82 -12.72
N ALA A 38 -3.72 2.84 -11.43
CA ALA A 38 -3.06 1.99 -10.43
C ALA A 38 -3.28 0.50 -10.72
N LEU A 39 -4.50 0.10 -11.10
CA LEU A 39 -4.81 -1.28 -11.48
C LEU A 39 -4.02 -1.72 -12.73
N ALA A 40 -3.93 -0.86 -13.74
CA ALA A 40 -3.13 -1.12 -14.93
C ALA A 40 -1.63 -1.25 -14.60
N ALA A 41 -1.12 -0.42 -13.69
CA ALA A 41 0.29 -0.43 -13.28
C ALA A 41 0.70 -1.64 -12.43
N ILE A 42 -0.25 -2.32 -11.76
CA ILE A 42 0.06 -3.48 -10.88
C ILE A 42 0.74 -4.63 -11.65
N GLY A 43 0.46 -4.78 -12.95
CA GLY A 43 1.16 -5.71 -13.87
C GLY A 43 1.18 -7.19 -13.42
N PRO A 44 1.72 -8.11 -14.26
CA PRO A 44 1.98 -9.49 -13.85
C PRO A 44 2.99 -9.51 -12.71
N ARG A 45 2.52 -9.79 -11.49
CA ARG A 45 3.33 -9.77 -10.28
C ARG A 45 4.40 -10.88 -10.33
N LYS A 46 5.63 -10.53 -10.70
CA LYS A 46 6.79 -11.42 -10.53
C LYS A 46 6.99 -11.66 -9.03
N LYS A 47 6.51 -12.81 -8.55
CA LYS A 47 6.84 -13.31 -7.21
C LYS A 47 8.36 -13.51 -7.19
N ARG A 48 9.10 -12.52 -6.66
CA ARG A 48 10.49 -12.73 -6.28
C ARG A 48 10.46 -13.90 -5.30
N LYS A 49 11.02 -15.03 -5.70
CA LYS A 49 11.29 -16.15 -4.79
C LYS A 49 12.24 -15.58 -3.75
N VAL A 50 11.72 -15.31 -2.56
CA VAL A 50 12.56 -15.01 -1.40
C VAL A 50 13.06 -16.37 -0.93
N ASP A 51 14.37 -16.43 -0.73
CA ASP A 51 15.24 -17.59 -0.54
C ASP A 51 14.63 -18.81 0.18
N SER A 52 14.78 -19.98 -0.42
CA SER A 52 14.74 -21.28 0.27
C SER A 52 15.86 -22.13 -0.32
N PRO A 53 16.84 -22.60 0.46
CA PRO A 53 17.84 -23.51 -0.04
C PRO A 53 17.22 -24.91 -0.07
N GLY A 54 16.86 -25.38 -1.26
CA GLY A 54 16.46 -26.77 -1.44
C GLY A 54 15.22 -26.94 -2.31
N ALA A 55 15.40 -26.84 -3.62
CA ALA A 55 14.68 -27.67 -4.58
C ALA A 55 15.39 -27.56 -5.93
N THR A 56 15.83 -28.72 -6.42
CA THR A 56 16.42 -28.98 -7.73
C THR A 56 15.67 -28.31 -8.88
N PRO A 57 16.35 -27.71 -9.89
CA PRO A 57 15.69 -27.35 -11.14
C PRO A 57 15.78 -28.52 -12.12
N SER A 58 14.70 -29.30 -12.20
CA SER A 58 14.42 -30.14 -13.37
C SER A 58 13.45 -29.39 -14.28
N GLY A 59 13.96 -28.95 -15.44
CA GLY A 59 13.22 -28.79 -16.70
C GLY A 59 12.19 -27.66 -16.82
N THR A 60 12.45 -26.69 -17.71
CA THR A 60 11.63 -26.37 -18.92
C THR A 60 11.88 -24.93 -19.39
N GLU A 61 12.89 -24.78 -20.25
CA GLU A 61 12.93 -24.07 -21.55
C GLU A 61 11.93 -22.91 -21.79
N VAL A 62 12.39 -21.68 -22.12
CA VAL A 62 12.79 -21.26 -23.47
C VAL A 62 13.05 -19.74 -23.57
N SER A 63 14.11 -19.42 -24.32
CA SER A 63 14.45 -18.20 -25.08
C SER A 63 14.41 -16.80 -24.45
N GLY A 64 15.62 -16.28 -24.23
CA GLY A 64 15.94 -14.86 -24.39
C GLY A 64 16.33 -14.54 -25.84
N SER A 65 16.10 -13.29 -26.24
CA SER A 65 16.75 -12.67 -27.40
C SER A 65 17.29 -11.30 -27.01
N THR A 66 18.52 -11.09 -27.46
CA THR A 66 19.47 -10.01 -27.23
C THR A 66 19.10 -8.69 -27.91
N ALA A 67 19.47 -7.54 -27.30
CA ALA A 67 20.24 -6.45 -27.94
C ALA A 67 20.28 -5.20 -27.05
N GLY A 68 21.48 -4.61 -26.89
CA GLY A 68 21.64 -3.21 -26.49
C GLY A 68 22.59 -2.94 -25.31
N SER A 69 23.89 -2.86 -25.58
CA SER A 69 24.83 -1.95 -24.87
C SER A 69 24.85 -0.61 -25.64
N PRO A 70 25.33 0.55 -25.11
CA PRO A 70 26.38 0.67 -24.10
C PRO A 70 26.22 1.79 -23.03
N ALA A 71 27.12 1.71 -22.04
CA ALA A 71 27.75 2.80 -21.29
C ALA A 71 26.89 3.93 -20.68
N SER A 72 26.80 3.92 -19.35
CA SER A 72 26.88 5.16 -18.57
C SER A 72 27.72 4.92 -17.31
N SER A 73 28.89 5.56 -17.32
CA SER A 73 29.75 5.74 -16.15
C SER A 73 29.00 6.53 -15.10
N SER A 74 28.76 5.93 -13.93
CA SER A 74 28.49 6.70 -12.72
C SER A 74 29.21 6.06 -11.55
N VAL A 75 30.04 6.90 -10.93
CA VAL A 75 30.76 6.70 -9.67
C VAL A 75 29.92 5.95 -8.63
N PRO A 76 30.51 5.07 -7.80
CA PRO A 76 29.81 4.54 -6.65
C PRO A 76 29.70 5.67 -5.62
N SER A 77 28.61 6.43 -5.68
CA SER A 77 28.16 7.27 -4.59
C SER A 77 28.04 6.40 -3.35
N THR A 78 28.74 6.78 -2.28
CA THR A 78 28.75 6.13 -0.97
C THR A 78 27.30 5.92 -0.51
N SER A 79 26.77 4.72 -0.79
CA SER A 79 25.40 4.37 -0.42
C SER A 79 25.35 4.34 1.09
N SER A 80 24.72 5.37 1.66
CA SER A 80 24.29 5.38 3.05
C SER A 80 23.73 4.00 3.37
N ARG A 81 24.26 3.35 4.40
CA ARG A 81 23.83 2.03 4.86
C ARG A 81 22.36 2.15 5.28
N GLN A 82 21.45 2.03 4.33
CA GLN A 82 20.01 2.02 4.54
C GLN A 82 19.74 0.74 5.32
N TYR A 83 19.70 0.82 6.65
CA TYR A 83 19.27 -0.29 7.49
C TYR A 83 17.92 -0.76 6.94
N THR A 84 17.89 -1.99 6.42
CA THR A 84 16.68 -2.58 5.84
C THR A 84 15.64 -2.62 6.95
N ARG A 85 14.69 -1.68 6.92
CA ARG A 85 13.65 -1.61 7.93
C ARG A 85 12.87 -2.92 7.89
N GLN A 86 13.04 -3.73 8.95
CA GLN A 86 12.35 -5.01 9.10
C GLN A 86 10.85 -4.78 8.92
N ARG A 87 10.23 -5.55 8.02
CA ARG A 87 8.80 -5.47 7.78
C ARG A 87 8.10 -6.23 8.90
N ILE A 88 7.32 -5.52 9.70
CA ILE A 88 6.60 -6.10 10.84
C ILE A 88 5.23 -6.59 10.36
N THR A 89 4.94 -7.87 10.56
CA THR A 89 3.58 -8.40 10.47
C THR A 89 2.86 -8.08 11.77
N ARG A 90 1.78 -7.30 11.68
CA ARG A 90 0.96 -6.94 12.84
C ARG A 90 -0.25 -7.87 12.90
N VAL A 91 -0.49 -8.45 14.07
CA VAL A 91 -1.66 -9.30 14.36
C VAL A 91 -2.42 -8.72 15.55
N ASN A 92 -3.72 -9.00 15.63
CA ASN A 92 -4.51 -8.63 16.80
C ASN A 92 -4.20 -9.58 17.95
N LEU A 93 -4.08 -9.06 19.17
CA LEU A 93 -3.86 -9.89 20.36
C LEU A 93 -5.00 -10.89 20.58
N ARG A 94 -6.26 -10.50 20.28
CA ARG A 94 -7.43 -11.38 20.43
C ARG A 94 -7.34 -12.61 19.52
N ASP A 95 -6.94 -12.40 18.27
CA ASP A 95 -6.83 -13.48 17.28
C ASP A 95 -5.68 -14.42 17.66
N LEU A 96 -4.57 -13.89 18.18
CA LEU A 96 -3.46 -14.69 18.69
C LEU A 96 -3.87 -15.54 19.89
N ILE A 97 -4.58 -14.96 20.87
CA ILE A 97 -5.10 -15.69 22.04
C ILE A 97 -6.04 -16.82 21.58
N PHE A 98 -7.01 -16.51 20.70
CA PHE A 98 -7.96 -17.49 20.17
C PHE A 98 -7.25 -18.66 19.46
N TYR A 99 -6.25 -18.35 18.62
CA TYR A 99 -5.46 -19.37 17.94
C TYR A 99 -4.70 -20.25 18.95
N MET A 100 -4.08 -19.63 19.95
CA MET A 100 -3.29 -20.34 20.96
C MET A 100 -4.13 -21.25 21.87
N GLU A 101 -5.39 -20.87 22.15
CA GLU A 101 -6.34 -21.70 22.90
C GLU A 101 -6.77 -22.95 22.12
N GLN A 102 -6.89 -22.84 20.79
CA GLN A 102 -7.30 -23.94 19.92
C GLN A 102 -6.19 -24.99 19.69
N GLU A 103 -4.92 -24.56 19.67
CA GLU A 103 -3.79 -25.46 19.49
C GLU A 103 -3.33 -26.09 20.81
N ARG A 104 -3.38 -27.43 20.86
CA ARG A 104 -3.06 -28.23 22.06
C ARG A 104 -1.66 -27.96 22.62
N GLU A 105 -0.70 -27.62 21.76
CA GLU A 105 0.69 -27.38 22.16
C GLU A 105 0.87 -26.01 22.83
N THR A 106 0.08 -25.01 22.42
CA THR A 106 0.23 -23.62 22.91
C THR A 106 -0.81 -23.24 23.97
N ALA A 107 -1.87 -24.03 24.13
CA ALA A 107 -2.97 -23.79 25.06
C ALA A 107 -2.53 -23.71 26.54
N HIS A 108 -1.37 -24.28 26.89
CA HIS A 108 -0.79 -24.22 28.23
C HIS A 108 0.54 -23.46 28.28
N SER A 109 0.83 -22.64 27.27
CA SER A 109 2.06 -21.88 27.21
C SER A 109 2.05 -20.68 28.18
N LEU A 110 3.23 -20.36 28.73
CA LEU A 110 3.41 -19.16 29.57
C LEU A 110 3.04 -17.86 28.84
N LEU A 111 3.21 -17.82 27.51
CA LEU A 111 2.86 -16.66 26.70
C LEU A 111 1.36 -16.40 26.72
N LEU A 112 0.53 -17.45 26.59
CA LEU A 112 -0.93 -17.32 26.64
C LEU A 112 -1.39 -16.85 28.02
N TYR A 113 -0.86 -17.44 29.09
CA TYR A 113 -1.21 -17.02 30.45
C TYR A 113 -0.87 -15.56 30.71
N ARG A 114 0.32 -15.11 30.27
CA ARG A 114 0.72 -13.69 30.35
C ARG A 114 -0.20 -12.78 29.54
N ALA A 115 -0.69 -13.22 28.39
CA ALA A 115 -1.59 -12.44 27.56
C ALA A 115 -3.01 -12.28 28.17
N LEU A 116 -3.42 -13.23 29.03
CA LEU A 116 -4.72 -13.20 29.73
C LEU A 116 -4.69 -12.35 31.01
N LEU A 117 -3.51 -12.16 31.60
CA LEU A 117 -3.27 -11.27 32.74
C LEU A 117 -3.22 -9.82 32.22
N LYS A 118 -4.35 -9.11 32.30
CA LYS A 118 -4.46 -7.69 31.94
C LYS A 118 -3.57 -6.80 32.80
#